data_AF-A0A947LX98-F1
#
_entry.id   AF-A0A947LX98-F1
#
_cell.length_a   1.000
_cell.length_b   1.000
_cell.length_c   1.000
_cell.angle_alpha   90.00
_cell.angle_beta   90.00
_cell.angle_gamma   90.00
#
_symmetry.space_group_name_H-M   'P 1'
#
loop_
_entity.id
_entity.type
_entity.pdbx_description
1 polymer ?
#
loop_
_entity_poly.entity_id
_entity_poly.type
_entity_poly.pdbx_seq_one_letter_code
_entity_poly.pdbx_strand_id
1 'polypeptide(L)'
;PSEGGATTLEGVVQAGDTSAEGWLKTLLQEELPAQTYGRLLLVPGAKAPVAVQSRGKSVCTCFNVTDAAITAELTHCHGTDNDRLAQLQGKLRCGTNCGSCLPELKRMVRATGPLAAATAAAHVTI
;
A
#
# COMPACT_ATOMS: atom_id res chain seq x y z
N PRO A 1 21.32 -6.26 -24.33
CA PRO A 1 21.56 -5.70 -22.98
C PRO A 1 20.26 -5.77 -22.18
N SER A 2 20.24 -6.60 -21.14
CA SER A 2 19.08 -6.98 -20.33
C SER A 2 18.31 -5.79 -19.75
N GLU A 3 16.99 -5.80 -19.86
CA GLU A 3 16.08 -4.91 -19.13
C GLU A 3 16.40 -4.99 -17.63
N GLY A 4 16.84 -3.87 -17.05
CA GLY A 4 17.28 -3.80 -15.66
C GLY A 4 16.10 -3.95 -14.70
N GLY A 5 15.85 -5.18 -14.25
CA GLY A 5 14.89 -5.46 -13.18
C GLY A 5 15.30 -4.73 -11.89
N ALA A 6 14.32 -4.18 -11.18
CA ALA A 6 14.55 -3.60 -9.86
C ALA A 6 15.05 -4.70 -8.91
N THR A 7 16.23 -4.52 -8.30
CA THR A 7 16.72 -5.35 -7.19
C THR A 7 15.75 -5.25 -6.00
N THR A 8 15.43 -6.38 -5.40
CA THR A 8 14.62 -6.46 -4.19
C THR A 8 15.48 -6.98 -3.05
N LEU A 9 15.01 -6.78 -1.82
CA LEU A 9 15.60 -7.42 -0.65
C LEU A 9 15.10 -8.87 -0.62
N GLU A 10 15.99 -9.84 -0.78
CA GLU A 10 15.62 -11.28 -0.79
C GLU A 10 15.65 -11.91 0.61
N GLY A 11 16.41 -11.32 1.54
CA GLY A 11 16.51 -11.81 2.90
C GLY A 11 17.34 -10.89 3.79
N VAL A 12 17.11 -10.98 5.09
CA VAL A 12 17.87 -10.24 6.11
C VAL A 12 17.95 -11.05 7.39
N VAL A 13 19.08 -10.95 8.08
CA VAL A 13 19.26 -11.45 9.45
C VAL A 13 19.71 -10.26 10.30
N GLN A 14 18.99 -9.98 11.37
CA GLN A 14 19.31 -8.89 12.30
C GLN A 14 19.75 -9.47 13.64
N ALA A 15 20.79 -8.89 14.23
CA ALA A 15 21.30 -9.23 15.55
C ALA A 15 21.71 -7.96 16.29
N GLY A 16 21.51 -7.93 17.61
CA GLY A 16 21.69 -6.71 18.40
C GLY A 16 20.46 -5.82 18.32
N ASP A 17 20.60 -4.60 17.77
CA ASP A 17 19.48 -3.69 17.57
C ASP A 17 18.59 -4.16 16.40
N THR A 18 17.40 -4.69 16.72
CA THR A 18 16.40 -5.14 15.75
C THR A 18 15.32 -4.10 15.49
N SER A 19 15.47 -2.86 15.96
CA SER A 19 14.44 -1.82 15.81
C SER A 19 14.11 -1.51 14.34
N ALA A 20 15.05 -1.78 13.41
CA ALA A 20 14.86 -1.65 11.97
C ALA A 20 13.93 -2.71 11.34
N GLU A 21 13.54 -3.77 12.08
CA GLU A 21 12.74 -4.88 11.57
C GLU A 21 11.47 -4.41 10.84
N GLY A 22 10.76 -3.43 11.41
CA GLY A 22 9.47 -3.00 10.88
C GLY A 22 9.55 -2.54 9.42
N TRP A 23 10.54 -1.69 9.09
CA TRP A 23 10.68 -1.15 7.74
C TRP A 23 11.41 -2.09 6.78
N LEU A 24 12.34 -2.92 7.28
CA LEU A 24 13.01 -3.97 6.48
C LEU A 24 12.03 -5.07 6.08
N LYS A 25 11.14 -5.46 6.99
CA LYS A 25 10.10 -6.47 6.75
C LYS A 25 9.13 -6.03 5.65
N THR A 26 8.74 -4.75 5.61
CA THR A 26 7.91 -4.23 4.52
C THR A 26 8.64 -4.31 3.17
N LEU A 27 9.92 -3.92 3.10
CA LEU A 27 10.70 -4.03 1.85
C LEU A 27 10.78 -5.47 1.35
N LEU A 28 11.00 -6.42 2.26
CA LEU A 28 11.11 -7.84 1.98
C LEU A 28 9.76 -8.45 1.55
N GLN A 29 8.71 -8.27 2.35
CA GLN A 29 7.42 -8.93 2.14
C GLN A 29 6.65 -8.39 0.93
N GLU A 30 6.84 -7.11 0.60
CA GLU A 30 6.14 -6.48 -0.51
C GLU A 30 7.01 -6.34 -1.76
N GLU A 31 8.22 -6.90 -1.75
CA GLU A 31 9.18 -6.90 -2.86
C GLU A 31 9.36 -5.48 -3.44
N LEU A 32 9.63 -4.53 -2.54
CA LEU A 32 9.81 -3.13 -2.91
C LEU A 32 11.22 -2.87 -3.48
N PRO A 33 11.39 -1.88 -4.37
CA PRO A 33 12.70 -1.54 -4.91
C PRO A 33 13.72 -1.18 -3.82
N ALA A 34 14.83 -1.91 -3.78
CA ALA A 34 15.86 -1.76 -2.74
C ALA A 34 17.06 -0.91 -3.20
N GLN A 35 17.19 -0.56 -4.48
CA GLN A 35 18.37 0.12 -5.08
C GLN A 35 18.72 1.38 -4.31
N THR A 36 17.70 2.18 -4.01
CA THR A 36 17.85 3.50 -3.37
C THR A 36 18.38 3.39 -1.95
N TYR A 37 18.21 2.23 -1.29
CA TYR A 37 18.73 2.02 0.06
C TYR A 37 20.24 1.73 0.02
N GLY A 38 20.69 0.79 -0.81
CA GLY A 38 22.11 0.41 -0.87
C GLY A 38 22.69 0.13 0.52
N ARG A 39 23.77 0.83 0.91
CA ARG A 39 24.35 0.73 2.27
C ARG A 39 23.42 1.18 3.40
N LEU A 40 22.37 1.95 3.11
CA LEU A 40 21.41 2.42 4.10
C LEU A 40 20.57 1.28 4.69
N LEU A 41 20.54 0.10 4.04
CA LEU A 41 19.94 -1.12 4.62
C LEU A 41 20.62 -1.55 5.94
N LEU A 42 21.86 -1.09 6.19
CA LEU A 42 22.64 -1.42 7.37
C LEU A 42 22.54 -0.36 8.48
N VAL A 43 21.81 0.73 8.27
CA VAL A 43 21.65 1.79 9.27
C VAL A 43 20.74 1.29 10.41
N PRO A 44 21.16 1.40 11.69
CA PRO A 44 20.33 0.99 12.82
C PRO A 44 19.17 1.97 13.05
N GLY A 45 18.15 1.51 13.78
CA GLY A 45 17.03 2.36 14.20
C GLY A 45 15.69 2.03 13.53
N ALA A 46 14.61 2.36 14.24
CA ALA A 46 13.23 2.13 13.81
C ALA A 46 12.76 3.02 12.64
N LYS A 47 13.41 4.15 12.40
CA LYS A 47 13.05 5.07 11.32
C LYS A 47 13.84 4.73 10.07
N ALA A 48 13.13 4.39 8.99
CA ALA A 48 13.77 4.15 7.71
C ALA A 48 14.50 5.42 7.21
N PRO A 49 15.74 5.30 6.72
CA PRO A 49 16.52 6.42 6.20
C PRO A 49 15.96 6.97 4.87
N VAL A 50 15.19 6.15 4.16
CA VAL A 50 14.38 6.51 2.98
C VAL A 50 12.96 6.06 3.26
N ALA A 51 11.97 6.83 2.79
CA ALA A 51 10.57 6.50 3.02
C ALA A 51 10.21 5.13 2.39
N VAL A 52 9.75 4.20 3.22
CA VAL A 52 9.15 2.95 2.76
C VAL A 52 7.66 3.19 2.52
N GLN A 53 7.23 3.08 1.27
CA GLN A 53 5.82 3.18 0.90
C GLN A 53 5.25 1.77 0.76
N SER A 54 4.46 1.35 1.75
CA SER A 54 3.76 0.08 1.69
C SER A 54 2.72 0.10 0.56
N ARG A 55 2.58 -1.01 -0.15
CA ARG A 55 1.51 -1.31 -1.11
C ARG A 55 0.16 -1.47 -0.42
N GLY A 56 0.13 -1.60 0.91
CA GLY A 56 -1.06 -1.81 1.70
C GLY A 56 -1.47 -3.28 1.79
N LYS A 57 -2.52 -3.54 2.57
CA LYS A 57 -3.08 -4.87 2.79
C LYS A 57 -3.79 -5.38 1.54
N SER A 58 -3.53 -6.62 1.14
CA SER A 58 -4.28 -7.28 0.06
C SER A 58 -5.76 -7.43 0.43
N VAL A 59 -6.64 -6.96 -0.45
CA VAL A 59 -8.11 -7.04 -0.33
C VAL A 59 -8.69 -7.98 -1.37
N CYS A 60 -8.23 -7.93 -2.62
CA CYS A 60 -8.67 -8.83 -3.70
C CYS A 60 -7.48 -9.62 -4.25
N THR A 61 -7.36 -10.88 -3.84
CA THR A 61 -6.30 -11.79 -4.31
C THR A 61 -6.41 -12.08 -5.81
N CYS A 62 -7.62 -12.17 -6.37
CA CYS A 62 -7.80 -12.51 -7.79
C CYS A 62 -7.11 -11.54 -8.76
N PHE A 63 -7.01 -10.27 -8.38
CA PHE A 63 -6.44 -9.22 -9.21
C PHE A 63 -5.31 -8.46 -8.50
N ASN A 64 -4.82 -9.02 -7.39
CA ASN A 64 -3.78 -8.44 -6.54
C ASN A 64 -4.04 -6.96 -6.16
N VAL A 65 -5.27 -6.65 -5.74
CA VAL A 65 -5.68 -5.29 -5.37
C VAL A 65 -5.59 -5.10 -3.85
N THR A 66 -4.97 -4.00 -3.42
CA THR A 66 -4.78 -3.64 -2.01
C THR A 66 -5.75 -2.56 -1.55
N ASP A 67 -5.88 -2.41 -0.23
CA ASP A 67 -6.66 -1.34 0.39
C ASP A 67 -6.16 0.06 0.00
N ALA A 68 -4.84 0.25 -0.10
CA ALA A 68 -4.24 1.51 -0.54
C ALA A 68 -4.65 1.86 -1.97
N ALA A 69 -4.60 0.88 -2.90
CA ALA A 69 -5.04 1.08 -4.28
C ALA A 69 -6.55 1.40 -4.37
N ILE A 70 -7.37 0.70 -3.58
CA ILE A 70 -8.81 0.97 -3.50
C ILE A 70 -9.06 2.38 -2.97
N THR A 71 -8.42 2.76 -1.87
CA THR A 71 -8.62 4.07 -1.25
C THR A 71 -8.19 5.19 -2.19
N ALA A 72 -7.06 5.03 -2.89
CA ALA A 72 -6.60 5.99 -3.90
C ALA A 72 -7.63 6.14 -5.03
N GLU A 73 -8.11 5.04 -5.61
CA GLU A 73 -9.09 5.10 -6.71
C GLU A 73 -10.44 5.68 -6.25
N LEU A 74 -10.86 5.39 -5.01
CA LEU A 74 -12.11 5.93 -4.47
C LEU A 74 -12.13 7.46 -4.34
N THR A 75 -10.97 8.13 -4.37
CA THR A 75 -10.89 9.60 -4.43
C THR A 75 -11.33 10.16 -5.79
N HIS A 76 -11.30 9.33 -6.84
CA HIS A 76 -11.71 9.67 -8.19
C HIS A 76 -13.13 9.16 -8.54
N CYS A 77 -13.73 8.34 -7.66
CA CYS A 77 -15.07 7.80 -7.86
C CYS A 77 -16.15 8.74 -7.31
N HIS A 78 -17.19 8.99 -8.11
CA HIS A 78 -18.30 9.89 -7.75
C HIS A 78 -19.67 9.21 -7.80
N GLY A 79 -20.70 9.85 -7.23
CA GLY A 79 -22.07 9.33 -7.23
C GLY A 79 -22.42 8.50 -6.00
N THR A 80 -23.43 7.64 -6.13
CA THR A 80 -23.89 6.77 -5.04
C THR A 80 -22.87 5.69 -4.71
N ASP A 81 -23.00 5.01 -3.56
CA ASP A 81 -22.14 3.88 -3.21
C ASP A 81 -22.07 2.82 -4.31
N ASN A 82 -23.18 2.56 -5.01
CA ASN A 82 -23.22 1.59 -6.11
C ASN A 82 -22.48 2.11 -7.35
N ASP A 83 -22.63 3.39 -7.70
CA ASP A 83 -21.90 3.99 -8.83
C ASP A 83 -20.39 3.99 -8.58
N ARG A 84 -19.99 4.32 -7.35
CA ARG A 84 -18.59 4.34 -6.93
C ARG A 84 -17.98 2.95 -6.90
N LEU A 85 -18.73 1.96 -6.42
CA LEU A 85 -18.33 0.57 -6.52
C LEU A 85 -18.16 0.15 -7.98
N ALA A 86 -19.12 0.45 -8.86
CA ALA A 86 -19.02 0.11 -10.28
C ALA A 86 -17.79 0.74 -10.96
N GLN A 87 -17.48 2.01 -10.67
CA GLN A 87 -16.27 2.68 -11.16
C GLN A 87 -15.00 1.99 -10.66
N LEU A 88 -14.92 1.69 -9.35
CA LEU A 88 -13.79 0.98 -8.75
C LEU A 88 -13.58 -0.40 -9.41
N GLN A 89 -14.66 -1.15 -9.63
CA GLN A 89 -14.61 -2.44 -10.31
C GLN A 89 -14.20 -2.30 -11.78
N GLY A 90 -14.65 -1.24 -12.47
CA GLY A 90 -14.23 -0.94 -13.83
C GLY A 90 -12.73 -0.67 -13.95
N LYS A 91 -12.15 0.03 -12.95
CA LYS A 91 -10.72 0.37 -12.95
C LYS A 91 -9.82 -0.77 -12.45
N LEU A 92 -10.13 -1.34 -11.30
CA LEU A 92 -9.26 -2.28 -10.59
C LEU A 92 -9.66 -3.75 -10.79
N ARG A 93 -10.83 -4.01 -11.39
CA ARG A 93 -11.43 -5.35 -11.58
C ARG A 93 -11.74 -6.11 -10.28
N CYS A 94 -11.51 -5.53 -9.11
CA CYS A 94 -11.77 -6.20 -7.84
C CYS A 94 -13.26 -6.59 -7.71
N GLY A 95 -13.55 -7.77 -7.15
CA GLY A 95 -14.92 -8.22 -6.92
C GLY A 95 -15.67 -8.71 -8.17
N THR A 96 -15.02 -8.81 -9.35
CA THR A 96 -15.67 -9.30 -10.59
C THR A 96 -15.30 -10.73 -10.97
N ASN A 97 -14.47 -11.42 -10.17
CA ASN A 97 -14.08 -12.82 -10.38
C ASN A 97 -14.78 -13.75 -9.38
N CYS A 98 -14.19 -14.00 -8.20
CA CYS A 98 -14.79 -14.89 -7.19
C CYS A 98 -15.73 -14.18 -6.20
N GLY A 99 -15.71 -12.84 -6.16
CA GLY A 99 -16.59 -12.04 -5.30
C GLY A 99 -16.26 -12.03 -3.80
N SER A 100 -15.25 -12.75 -3.31
CA SER A 100 -14.96 -12.87 -1.87
C SER A 100 -14.66 -11.54 -1.17
N CYS A 101 -14.10 -10.58 -1.91
CA CYS A 101 -13.78 -9.24 -1.42
C CYS A 101 -14.97 -8.26 -1.43
N LEU A 102 -16.12 -8.61 -2.03
CA LEU A 102 -17.25 -7.69 -2.19
C LEU A 102 -17.79 -7.10 -0.87
N PRO A 103 -17.91 -7.87 0.25
CA PRO A 103 -18.34 -7.29 1.52
C PRO A 103 -17.40 -6.19 2.01
N GLU A 104 -16.10 -6.41 1.88
CA GLU A 104 -15.08 -5.46 2.30
C GLU A 104 -15.03 -4.23 1.37
N LEU A 105 -15.13 -4.42 0.05
CA LEU A 105 -15.22 -3.33 -0.91
C LEU A 105 -16.40 -2.40 -0.59
N LYS A 106 -17.59 -2.97 -0.32
CA LYS A 106 -18.78 -2.19 0.08
C LYS A 106 -18.56 -1.43 1.38
N ARG A 107 -17.85 -2.01 2.35
CA ARG A 107 -17.49 -1.33 3.60
C ARG A 107 -16.57 -0.15 3.33
N MET A 108 -15.53 -0.33 2.51
CA MET A 108 -14.57 0.72 2.16
C MET A 108 -15.21 1.88 1.38
N VAL A 109 -16.10 1.59 0.42
CA VAL A 109 -16.84 2.61 -0.34
C VAL A 109 -17.65 3.51 0.60
N ARG A 110 -18.41 2.90 1.52
CA ARG A 110 -19.22 3.61 2.52
C ARG A 110 -18.36 4.44 3.48
N ALA A 111 -17.22 3.89 3.92
CA ALA A 111 -16.31 4.57 4.84
C ALA A 111 -15.63 5.79 4.19
N THR A 112 -15.37 5.71 2.88
CA THR A 112 -14.71 6.77 2.10
C THR A 112 -15.74 7.70 1.46
N GLY A 113 -16.84 8.05 2.15
CA GLY A 113 -17.99 8.78 1.58
C GLY A 113 -17.61 9.99 0.70
N PRO A 114 -18.49 10.44 -0.22
CA PRO A 114 -18.17 11.46 -1.21
C PRO A 114 -17.74 12.78 -0.53
N LEU A 115 -16.42 13.00 -0.51
CA LEU A 115 -15.67 14.10 0.10
C LEU A 115 -16.08 14.53 1.52
N ALA A 116 -15.35 14.01 2.50
CA ALA A 116 -14.72 14.87 3.52
C ALA A 116 -13.19 14.77 3.36
N ALA A 117 -12.67 15.44 2.33
CA ALA A 117 -11.24 15.72 2.25
C ALA A 117 -10.90 16.85 3.24
N ALA A 118 -10.42 16.49 4.43
CA ALA A 118 -9.42 17.24 5.22
C ALA A 118 -9.23 16.60 6.61
N THR A 119 -8.10 15.92 6.83
CA THR A 119 -7.14 16.24 7.90
C THR A 119 -5.87 15.43 7.66
N ALA A 120 -4.98 16.00 6.86
CA ALA A 120 -3.55 15.74 6.94
C ALA A 120 -2.88 17.11 7.00
N ALA A 121 -2.59 17.57 8.21
CA ALA A 121 -1.48 18.48 8.58
C ALA A 121 -1.78 19.09 9.96
N ALA A 122 -1.48 18.34 11.03
CA ALA A 122 -1.21 18.93 12.34
C ALA A 122 0.11 18.35 12.87
N HIS A 123 1.21 18.79 12.26
CA HIS A 123 2.47 18.91 12.96
C HIS A 123 3.11 20.24 12.55
N VAL A 124 2.64 21.31 13.20
CA VAL A 124 3.37 22.56 13.37
C VAL A 124 3.49 22.77 14.88
N THR A 125 4.73 22.65 15.35
CA THR A 125 5.40 23.35 16.46
C THR A 125 4.77 23.34 17.86
N ILE A 126 5.49 22.71 18.80
CA ILE A 126 6.21 23.43 19.87
C ILE A 126 7.64 22.89 19.90
#